data_AF-A0A1Q8AH54-F1
#
_entry.id   AF-A0A1Q8AH54-F1
#
_cell.length_a   1.000
_cell.length_b   1.000
_cell.length_c   1.000
_cell.angle_alpha   90.00
_cell.angle_beta   90.00
_cell.angle_gamma   90.00
#
_symmetry.space_group_name_H-M   'P 1'
#
loop_
_entity.id
_entity.type
_entity.pdbx_description
1 polymer ?
#
loop_
_entity_poly.entity_id
_entity_poly.type
_entity_poly.pdbx_seq_one_letter_code
_entity_poly.pdbx_strand_id
1 'polypeptide(L)'
;MKAALSTPAACDDPTLTPPTSPAGKSKVADRPSPVMPSVPQSSVAAMAPRGGSLTLSADRSSPRSGESVILTATASASVSGTESAIEIFDQTTGTLAGACMQSSRCLVGYSAAGGVHSFSAFVSPPAPTAPARAGTITSNAIQVSWLGVGLKTGLPTAVGPDKPVMLTATSSVDVGRLGFVLIFWDTTAAQRLTFCSSGTTCSTMLSEPAAGSHGIVALVADNASATPSSGVRAASDTVSATWLSVELSASSTDLHSGGTVYLSATSNVDLTDTPWSMGIYDQSGRLVGKSCKSGRTCSAQVTLGSGAAPWYSAAIGLQAPLANESTPAGQLLRTVSQNAPLRDIQARSAAVQPSRVLWGVDSCKPLTGDAAPAGDLYPQVTRMYGPPDFWGRYLTTTPNCPGISAAEVAAAAAHHLGILPIYNEYYCSAVAGYDVGVSYAEGATSAAAGLGIPRGTVLMIDIEPPGEWCSGGVDATFIEGWYDGVSGAGYSPGYYGDGTGSSTFGQAWCTAVADRAEVATGSYLWSFEPSLLGRYTRATAPSYDPNQVACAGRMVAWQYVLSSGADPDVDSDEALSKLPLWYP
;
A
#
# COMPACT_ATOMS: atom_id res chain seq x y z
N MET A 1 -36.33 5.57 -4.03
CA MET A 1 -35.14 6.21 -3.42
C MET A 1 -35.60 7.56 -2.88
N LYS A 2 -35.36 7.86 -1.60
CA LYS A 2 -35.74 9.15 -1.00
C LYS A 2 -34.72 10.20 -1.43
N ALA A 3 -35.18 11.29 -2.05
CA ALA A 3 -34.38 12.49 -2.24
C ALA A 3 -33.91 12.98 -0.85
N ALA A 4 -32.61 13.27 -0.71
CA ALA A 4 -32.10 13.94 0.49
C ALA A 4 -32.50 15.43 0.43
N LEU A 5 -32.82 15.98 1.60
CA LEU A 5 -33.44 17.28 1.85
C LEU A 5 -33.01 18.39 0.87
N SER A 6 -33.96 18.92 0.10
CA SER A 6 -33.81 20.21 -0.56
C SER A 6 -33.60 21.28 0.51
N THR A 7 -32.63 22.18 0.30
CA THR A 7 -32.49 23.37 1.14
C THR A 7 -33.73 24.25 0.98
N PRO A 8 -34.14 25.02 2.00
CA PRO A 8 -35.25 25.96 1.88
C PRO A 8 -35.09 26.86 0.66
N ALA A 9 -36.17 27.06 -0.10
CA ALA A 9 -36.14 27.93 -1.25
C ALA A 9 -35.92 29.40 -0.82
N ALA A 10 -35.06 30.12 -1.53
CA ALA A 10 -34.79 31.54 -1.27
C ALA A 10 -35.50 32.42 -2.32
N CYS A 11 -36.14 33.49 -1.84
CA CYS A 11 -36.86 34.46 -2.66
C CYS A 11 -36.03 35.75 -2.76
N ASP A 12 -35.72 36.22 -3.96
CA ASP A 12 -35.03 37.50 -4.18
C ASP A 12 -35.55 38.23 -5.44
N ASP A 13 -35.35 39.54 -5.52
CA ASP A 13 -35.68 40.35 -6.70
C ASP A 13 -34.38 40.67 -7.45
N PRO A 14 -34.39 40.69 -8.80
CA PRO A 14 -33.20 41.06 -9.56
C PRO A 14 -32.84 42.51 -9.23
N THR A 15 -31.68 42.72 -8.61
CA THR A 15 -31.10 44.06 -8.47
C THR A 15 -30.63 44.51 -9.86
N LEU A 16 -31.45 45.30 -10.54
CA LEU A 16 -31.02 46.10 -11.68
C LEU A 16 -30.05 47.17 -11.15
N THR A 17 -28.75 46.93 -11.29
CA THR A 17 -27.74 47.97 -11.10
C THR A 17 -27.80 48.92 -12.31
N PRO A 18 -28.04 50.22 -12.13
CA PRO A 18 -27.87 51.19 -13.21
C PRO A 18 -26.37 51.38 -13.50
N PRO A 19 -25.99 51.76 -14.73
CA PRO A 19 -24.60 52.02 -15.06
C PRO A 19 -24.04 53.18 -14.23
N THR A 20 -22.87 52.96 -13.65
CA THR A 20 -22.10 53.92 -12.86
C THR A 20 -21.59 55.07 -13.71
N SER A 21 -21.76 56.30 -13.22
CA SER A 21 -20.80 57.40 -13.42
C SER A 21 -20.84 58.38 -12.24
N PRO A 22 -19.72 59.05 -11.93
CA PRO A 22 -19.32 59.30 -10.54
C PRO A 22 -19.60 60.73 -10.10
N ALA A 23 -20.04 60.91 -8.84
CA ALA A 23 -19.97 62.20 -8.17
C ALA A 23 -19.83 62.06 -6.65
N GLY A 24 -18.64 62.39 -6.15
CA GLY A 24 -18.45 63.39 -5.10
C GLY A 24 -19.14 63.25 -3.73
N LYS A 25 -18.35 62.72 -2.77
CA LYS A 25 -18.06 63.24 -1.41
C LYS A 25 -19.18 63.74 -0.46
N SER A 26 -19.04 63.25 0.79
CA SER A 26 -19.49 63.79 2.10
C SER A 26 -20.99 63.65 2.42
N LYS A 27 -21.44 63.38 3.65
CA LYS A 27 -20.82 63.29 4.98
C LYS A 27 -21.79 62.54 5.92
N VAL A 28 -21.23 62.03 7.01
CA VAL A 28 -21.79 61.35 8.19
C VAL A 28 -22.97 62.08 8.86
N ALA A 29 -23.97 61.33 9.36
CA ALA A 29 -24.51 61.47 10.73
C ALA A 29 -25.52 60.37 11.13
N ASP A 30 -25.34 59.93 12.38
CA ASP A 30 -26.05 59.05 13.30
C ASP A 30 -27.54 58.65 13.16
N ARG A 31 -27.77 57.44 13.71
CA ARG A 31 -29.01 56.74 14.13
C ARG A 31 -29.97 57.59 15.00
N PRO A 32 -31.29 57.28 15.14
CA PRO A 32 -31.82 55.93 15.46
C PRO A 32 -33.18 55.50 14.84
N SER A 33 -33.46 54.19 14.91
CA SER A 33 -34.77 53.54 14.66
C SER A 33 -35.76 53.74 15.83
N PRO A 34 -37.02 53.26 15.77
CA PRO A 34 -38.03 53.38 14.71
C PRO A 34 -39.36 53.95 15.26
N VAL A 35 -40.15 54.63 14.43
CA VAL A 35 -41.58 54.87 14.70
C VAL A 35 -42.36 54.42 13.48
N MET A 36 -43.11 53.32 13.63
CA MET A 36 -44.14 52.94 12.66
C MET A 36 -45.35 53.87 12.83
N PRO A 37 -45.96 54.29 11.71
CA PRO A 37 -47.41 54.30 11.63
C PRO A 37 -47.87 53.38 10.50
N SER A 38 -48.70 52.43 10.89
CA SER A 38 -49.52 51.59 10.03
C SER A 38 -50.35 52.45 9.07
N VAL A 39 -50.27 52.16 7.78
CA VAL A 39 -51.28 52.58 6.79
C VAL A 39 -51.92 51.31 6.21
N PRO A 40 -53.26 51.19 6.20
CA PRO A 40 -53.95 49.99 5.74
C PRO A 40 -53.75 49.74 4.25
N GLN A 41 -53.54 48.47 3.90
CA GLN A 41 -53.59 47.98 2.52
C GLN A 41 -54.95 48.32 1.91
N SER A 42 -54.96 49.22 0.93
CA SER A 42 -56.01 49.25 -0.06
C SER A 42 -55.62 48.34 -1.21
N SER A 43 -56.42 47.29 -1.34
CA SER A 43 -56.51 46.34 -2.42
C SER A 43 -56.36 46.99 -3.80
N VAL A 44 -55.16 46.91 -4.36
CA VAL A 44 -55.01 46.89 -5.81
C VAL A 44 -54.97 45.42 -6.18
N ALA A 45 -56.10 44.90 -6.64
CA ALA A 45 -56.11 43.65 -7.38
C ALA A 45 -55.21 43.85 -8.60
N ALA A 46 -53.97 43.37 -8.52
CA ALA A 46 -53.08 43.30 -9.66
C ALA A 46 -53.72 42.32 -10.65
N MET A 47 -54.40 42.88 -11.64
CA MET A 47 -54.87 42.16 -12.81
C MET A 47 -53.67 41.43 -13.41
N ALA A 48 -53.75 40.11 -13.49
CA ALA A 48 -52.68 39.26 -14.03
C ALA A 48 -52.22 39.80 -15.39
N PRO A 49 -50.91 40.04 -15.60
CA PRO A 49 -50.43 40.39 -16.92
C PRO A 49 -50.68 39.19 -17.84
N ARG A 50 -51.60 39.36 -18.80
CA ARG A 50 -51.75 38.44 -19.93
C ARG A 50 -50.48 38.55 -20.77
N GLY A 51 -49.52 37.66 -20.50
CA GLY A 51 -48.22 37.60 -21.17
C GLY A 51 -47.01 37.29 -20.29
N GLY A 52 -47.21 36.80 -19.05
CA GLY A 52 -46.08 36.49 -18.16
C GLY A 52 -45.15 35.40 -18.70
N SER A 53 -43.83 35.62 -18.61
CA SER A 53 -42.80 34.64 -18.97
C SER A 53 -42.12 34.08 -17.72
N LEU A 54 -41.71 32.81 -17.78
CA LEU A 54 -40.95 32.15 -16.73
C LEU A 54 -39.74 31.45 -17.36
N THR A 55 -38.56 31.64 -16.78
CA THR A 55 -37.34 30.96 -17.23
C THR A 55 -36.72 30.20 -16.08
N LEU A 56 -36.19 29.00 -16.36
CA LEU A 56 -35.50 28.16 -15.39
C LEU A 56 -34.08 27.89 -15.88
N SER A 57 -33.11 28.04 -14.98
CA SER A 57 -31.70 27.71 -15.19
C SER A 57 -31.13 26.96 -13.99
N ALA A 58 -30.04 26.22 -14.21
CA ALA A 58 -29.20 25.69 -13.14
C ALA A 58 -27.81 26.35 -13.23
N ASP A 59 -27.14 26.52 -12.10
CA ASP A 59 -25.75 27.00 -12.06
C ASP A 59 -24.79 26.00 -12.75
N ARG A 60 -25.11 24.70 -12.70
CA ARG A 60 -24.34 23.62 -13.32
C ARG A 60 -25.24 22.52 -13.87
N SER A 61 -24.80 21.88 -14.95
CA SER A 61 -25.56 20.82 -15.65
C SER A 61 -25.04 19.40 -15.37
N SER A 62 -23.83 19.24 -14.83
CA SER A 62 -23.21 17.92 -14.58
C SER A 62 -22.45 17.83 -13.23
N PRO A 63 -23.13 18.02 -12.09
CA PRO A 63 -22.53 17.90 -10.76
C PRO A 63 -22.09 16.46 -10.44
N ARG A 64 -21.23 16.28 -9.44
CA ARG A 64 -20.94 14.93 -8.90
C ARG A 64 -22.17 14.37 -8.17
N SER A 65 -22.27 13.05 -8.10
CA SER A 65 -23.26 12.39 -7.24
C SER A 65 -23.29 12.99 -5.82
N GLY A 66 -24.48 13.36 -5.35
CA GLY A 66 -24.70 13.97 -4.04
C GLY A 66 -24.40 15.47 -3.94
N GLU A 67 -23.76 16.07 -4.95
CA GLU A 67 -23.45 17.50 -4.95
C GLU A 67 -24.71 18.34 -5.23
N SER A 68 -24.80 19.51 -4.59
CA SER A 68 -25.94 20.42 -4.77
C SER A 68 -25.75 21.34 -5.98
N VAL A 69 -26.85 21.58 -6.71
CA VAL A 69 -26.98 22.62 -7.74
C VAL A 69 -28.02 23.64 -7.30
N ILE A 70 -27.90 24.86 -7.81
CA ILE A 70 -28.87 25.92 -7.56
C ILE A 70 -29.77 26.05 -8.80
N LEU A 71 -31.03 25.64 -8.64
CA LEU A 71 -32.08 25.86 -9.62
C LEU A 71 -32.65 27.28 -9.42
N THR A 72 -32.61 28.11 -10.46
CA THR A 72 -33.10 29.49 -10.44
C THR A 72 -34.25 29.64 -11.41
N ALA A 73 -35.46 29.83 -10.88
CA ALA A 73 -36.64 30.19 -11.67
C ALA A 73 -36.86 31.70 -11.60
N THR A 74 -37.05 32.36 -12.73
CA THR A 74 -37.26 33.82 -12.84
C THR A 74 -38.54 34.10 -13.61
N ALA A 75 -39.51 34.71 -12.93
CA ALA A 75 -40.76 35.16 -13.52
C ALA A 75 -40.64 36.63 -13.98
N SER A 76 -41.39 37.01 -15.01
CA SER A 76 -41.42 38.39 -15.51
C SER A 76 -42.12 39.38 -14.56
N ALA A 77 -42.80 38.88 -13.53
CA ALA A 77 -43.47 39.66 -12.51
C ALA A 77 -43.37 38.96 -11.16
N SER A 78 -43.35 39.75 -10.08
CA SER A 78 -43.32 39.24 -8.72
C SER A 78 -44.61 38.49 -8.38
N VAL A 79 -44.50 37.36 -7.67
CA VAL A 79 -45.66 36.63 -7.13
C VAL A 79 -46.07 37.15 -5.74
N SER A 80 -45.33 38.12 -5.18
CA SER A 80 -45.64 38.73 -3.88
C SER A 80 -47.05 39.30 -3.82
N GLY A 81 -47.83 38.89 -2.82
CA GLY A 81 -49.20 39.36 -2.63
C GLY A 81 -50.23 38.77 -3.60
N THR A 82 -49.83 37.76 -4.38
CA THR A 82 -50.75 36.95 -5.21
C THR A 82 -51.11 35.63 -4.49
N GLU A 83 -52.11 34.91 -4.99
CA GLU A 83 -52.41 33.52 -4.54
C GLU A 83 -51.52 32.47 -5.24
N SER A 84 -50.46 32.89 -5.94
CA SER A 84 -49.56 32.02 -6.70
C SER A 84 -48.16 31.95 -6.10
N ALA A 85 -47.45 30.87 -6.38
CA ALA A 85 -46.05 30.65 -6.05
C ALA A 85 -45.26 30.29 -7.32
N ILE A 86 -43.95 30.56 -7.30
CA ILE A 86 -43.01 29.97 -8.26
C ILE A 86 -42.60 28.60 -7.69
N GLU A 87 -43.04 27.52 -8.33
CA GLU A 87 -42.80 26.14 -7.90
C GLU A 87 -41.87 25.43 -8.90
N ILE A 88 -40.77 24.85 -8.42
CA ILE A 88 -39.84 24.07 -9.24
C ILE A 88 -40.09 22.59 -8.97
N PHE A 89 -40.43 21.83 -10.02
CA PHE A 89 -40.65 20.39 -9.93
C PHE A 89 -39.54 19.62 -10.64
N ASP A 90 -39.09 18.54 -10.01
CA ASP A 90 -38.37 17.46 -10.69
C ASP A 90 -39.40 16.58 -11.40
N GLN A 91 -39.45 16.70 -12.73
CA GLN A 91 -40.35 15.93 -13.59
C GLN A 91 -39.96 14.47 -13.69
N THR A 92 -38.70 14.11 -13.41
CA THR A 92 -38.25 12.71 -13.43
C THR A 92 -38.84 11.95 -12.24
N THR A 93 -38.87 12.58 -11.06
CA THR A 93 -39.42 11.95 -9.84
C THR A 93 -40.86 12.34 -9.55
N GLY A 94 -41.38 13.38 -10.20
CA GLY A 94 -42.71 13.95 -9.96
C GLY A 94 -42.80 14.71 -8.64
N THR A 95 -41.68 15.14 -8.07
CA THR A 95 -41.62 15.76 -6.74
C THR A 95 -41.35 17.27 -6.82
N LEU A 96 -41.88 18.01 -5.84
CA LEU A 96 -41.57 19.42 -5.66
C LEU A 96 -40.14 19.57 -5.14
N ALA A 97 -39.27 20.25 -5.90
CA ALA A 97 -37.92 20.59 -5.46
C ALA A 97 -37.93 21.75 -4.46
N GLY A 98 -38.75 22.77 -4.72
CA GLY A 98 -38.96 23.90 -3.83
C GLY A 98 -39.95 24.92 -4.40
N ALA A 99 -40.44 25.83 -3.55
CA ALA A 99 -41.43 26.82 -3.93
C ALA A 99 -41.17 28.18 -3.24
N CYS A 100 -41.46 29.26 -3.96
CA CYS A 100 -41.32 30.63 -3.49
C CYS A 100 -42.64 31.39 -3.64
N MET A 101 -43.20 31.84 -2.52
CA MET A 101 -44.47 32.60 -2.47
C MET A 101 -44.26 34.12 -2.52
N GLN A 102 -43.01 34.55 -2.63
CA GLN A 102 -42.62 35.95 -2.66
C GLN A 102 -41.59 36.16 -3.76
N SER A 103 -41.50 37.40 -4.24
CA SER A 103 -40.52 37.86 -5.22
C SER A 103 -40.75 37.39 -6.65
N SER A 104 -39.89 37.84 -7.56
CA SER A 104 -39.89 37.43 -8.97
C SER A 104 -38.90 36.29 -9.29
N ARG A 105 -38.04 35.90 -8.34
CA ARG A 105 -37.09 34.79 -8.48
C ARG A 105 -37.17 33.80 -7.34
N CYS A 106 -36.96 32.53 -7.67
CA CYS A 106 -36.90 31.42 -6.74
C CYS A 106 -35.62 30.62 -6.91
N LEU A 107 -34.83 30.49 -5.85
CA LEU A 107 -33.59 29.72 -5.82
C LEU A 107 -33.77 28.48 -4.93
N VAL A 108 -33.49 27.31 -5.49
CA VAL A 108 -33.63 26.02 -4.79
C VAL A 108 -32.33 25.24 -4.93
N GLY A 109 -31.68 24.95 -3.79
CA GLY A 109 -30.60 23.96 -3.74
C GLY A 109 -31.16 22.54 -3.83
N TYR A 110 -30.66 21.77 -4.80
CA TYR A 110 -31.11 20.41 -5.08
C TYR A 110 -29.92 19.47 -5.29
N SER A 111 -29.98 18.26 -4.73
CA SER A 111 -28.95 17.23 -4.88
C SER A 111 -29.57 15.87 -5.17
N ALA A 112 -28.97 15.09 -6.07
CA ALA A 112 -29.39 13.72 -6.37
C ALA A 112 -28.22 12.73 -6.27
N ALA A 113 -28.52 11.46 -5.99
CA ALA A 113 -27.52 10.41 -5.90
C ALA A 113 -26.94 9.98 -7.27
N GLY A 114 -27.55 10.38 -8.38
CA GLY A 114 -27.07 10.06 -9.72
C GLY A 114 -28.18 10.05 -10.76
N GLY A 115 -27.79 10.16 -12.03
CA GLY A 115 -28.71 10.06 -13.17
C GLY A 115 -29.12 11.42 -13.72
N VAL A 116 -30.03 11.40 -14.70
CA VAL A 116 -30.53 12.61 -15.38
C VAL A 116 -31.89 13.00 -14.79
N HIS A 117 -31.98 14.22 -14.27
CA HIS A 117 -33.23 14.79 -13.77
C HIS A 117 -33.68 15.95 -14.66
N SER A 118 -34.96 15.95 -15.03
CA SER A 118 -35.59 17.01 -15.82
C SER A 118 -36.39 17.92 -14.89
N PHE A 119 -36.18 19.23 -14.99
CA PHE A 119 -36.88 20.20 -14.14
C PHE A 119 -37.73 21.15 -14.98
N SER A 120 -38.84 21.59 -14.41
CA SER A 120 -39.62 22.72 -14.91
C SER A 120 -40.20 23.50 -13.76
N ALA A 121 -40.27 24.80 -13.93
CA ALA A 121 -40.90 25.71 -12.99
C ALA A 121 -42.29 26.10 -13.49
N PHE A 122 -43.18 26.39 -12.55
CA PHE A 122 -44.55 26.83 -12.80
C PHE A 122 -44.86 28.04 -11.92
N VAL A 123 -45.70 28.95 -12.44
CA VAL A 123 -46.42 29.91 -11.60
C VAL A 123 -47.84 29.38 -11.43
N SER A 124 -48.15 28.90 -10.23
CA SER A 124 -49.42 28.27 -9.87
C SER A 124 -49.79 28.51 -8.41
N PRO A 125 -51.09 28.40 -8.04
CA PRO A 125 -51.45 28.22 -6.64
C PRO A 125 -50.73 27.01 -6.05
N PRO A 126 -50.20 27.09 -4.81
CA PRO A 126 -49.43 26.02 -4.20
C PRO A 126 -50.19 24.68 -4.24
N ALA A 127 -49.57 23.66 -4.84
CA ALA A 127 -50.20 22.36 -5.02
C ALA A 127 -49.23 21.20 -4.73
N PRO A 128 -49.71 20.05 -4.21
CA PRO A 128 -48.86 18.91 -3.90
C PRO A 128 -48.31 18.20 -5.16
N THR A 129 -48.84 18.52 -6.34
CA THR A 129 -48.50 17.86 -7.61
C THR A 129 -48.37 18.90 -8.72
N ALA A 130 -47.46 18.67 -9.67
CA ALA A 130 -47.23 19.58 -10.79
C ALA A 130 -48.52 19.86 -11.60
N PRO A 131 -48.78 21.11 -12.01
CA PRO A 131 -49.98 21.47 -12.77
C PRO A 131 -50.09 20.76 -14.13
N ALA A 132 -51.28 20.25 -14.47
CA ALA A 132 -51.56 19.62 -15.76
C ALA A 132 -51.81 20.66 -16.87
N ARG A 133 -50.75 21.27 -17.43
CA ARG A 133 -50.62 22.09 -18.67
C ARG A 133 -51.71 23.13 -19.08
N ALA A 134 -52.89 23.18 -18.50
CA ALA A 134 -53.97 24.06 -18.90
C ALA A 134 -54.03 25.31 -18.00
N GLY A 135 -53.52 26.44 -18.51
CA GLY A 135 -53.72 27.77 -17.93
C GLY A 135 -52.63 28.33 -17.01
N THR A 136 -51.52 27.63 -16.79
CA THR A 136 -50.38 28.07 -15.94
C THR A 136 -49.16 28.53 -16.73
N ILE A 137 -48.46 29.56 -16.24
CA ILE A 137 -47.17 29.99 -16.82
C ILE A 137 -46.14 28.92 -16.50
N THR A 138 -45.52 28.36 -17.54
CA THR A 138 -44.54 27.26 -17.43
C THR A 138 -43.19 27.72 -17.97
N SER A 139 -42.09 27.29 -17.34
CA SER A 139 -40.73 27.60 -17.80
C SER A 139 -40.30 26.74 -18.98
N ASN A 140 -39.14 27.07 -19.57
CA ASN A 140 -38.36 26.07 -20.30
C ASN A 140 -38.02 24.88 -19.38
N ALA A 141 -37.90 23.69 -19.96
CA ALA A 141 -37.35 22.54 -19.26
C ALA A 141 -35.82 22.59 -19.25
N ILE A 142 -35.20 22.16 -18.16
CA ILE A 142 -33.75 21.97 -18.08
C ILE A 142 -33.44 20.55 -17.62
N GLN A 143 -32.24 20.06 -17.96
CA GLN A 143 -31.73 18.77 -17.48
C GLN A 143 -30.44 18.98 -16.68
N VAL A 144 -30.34 18.28 -15.55
CA VAL A 144 -29.12 18.20 -14.75
C VAL A 144 -28.76 16.72 -14.55
N SER A 145 -27.50 16.39 -14.79
CA SER A 145 -26.98 15.02 -14.81
C SER A 145 -25.99 14.79 -13.67
N TRP A 146 -26.41 14.12 -12.60
CA TRP A 146 -25.52 13.77 -11.48
C TRP A 146 -24.63 12.59 -11.84
N LEU A 147 -23.32 12.85 -11.90
CA LEU A 147 -22.30 11.90 -12.31
C LEU A 147 -21.85 11.05 -11.11
N GLY A 148 -22.28 9.80 -11.08
CA GLY A 148 -21.74 8.75 -10.22
C GLY A 148 -20.84 7.84 -11.04
N VAL A 149 -19.70 7.44 -10.47
CA VAL A 149 -18.73 6.55 -11.11
C VAL A 149 -18.37 5.43 -10.15
N GLY A 150 -18.35 4.21 -10.66
CA GLY A 150 -17.93 3.02 -9.92
C GLY A 150 -16.87 2.26 -10.71
N LEU A 151 -16.00 1.57 -10.01
CA LEU A 151 -15.01 0.67 -10.60
C LEU A 151 -14.99 -0.63 -9.80
N LYS A 152 -14.95 -1.76 -10.52
CA LYS A 152 -14.81 -3.09 -9.92
C LYS A 152 -13.81 -3.91 -10.72
N THR A 153 -12.99 -4.68 -10.02
CA THR A 153 -12.20 -5.77 -10.58
C THR A 153 -13.09 -7.00 -10.76
N GLY A 154 -12.95 -7.68 -11.89
CA GLY A 154 -13.51 -9.02 -12.10
C GLY A 154 -12.82 -10.02 -11.16
N LEU A 155 -13.52 -11.11 -10.86
CA LEU A 155 -12.92 -12.24 -10.13
C LEU A 155 -12.21 -13.16 -11.13
N PRO A 156 -10.97 -13.60 -10.85
CA PRO A 156 -10.17 -13.32 -9.65
C PRO A 156 -9.51 -11.91 -9.66
N THR A 157 -9.40 -11.28 -8.48
CA THR A 157 -8.78 -9.95 -8.30
C THR A 157 -7.25 -9.97 -8.26
N ALA A 158 -6.67 -11.16 -8.08
CA ALA A 158 -5.24 -11.41 -8.17
C ALA A 158 -5.00 -12.56 -9.16
N VAL A 159 -4.00 -12.46 -10.01
CA VAL A 159 -3.69 -13.45 -11.06
C VAL A 159 -2.18 -13.63 -11.20
N GLY A 160 -1.72 -14.65 -11.91
CA GLY A 160 -0.29 -14.76 -12.26
C GLY A 160 0.18 -13.66 -13.21
N PRO A 161 1.49 -13.38 -13.30
CA PRO A 161 2.07 -12.54 -14.36
C PRO A 161 1.58 -12.98 -15.75
N ASP A 162 1.46 -12.01 -16.66
CA ASP A 162 0.90 -12.15 -18.02
C ASP A 162 -0.57 -12.57 -18.10
N LYS A 163 -1.24 -12.85 -16.97
CA LYS A 163 -2.68 -13.14 -16.94
C LYS A 163 -3.48 -11.84 -16.77
N PRO A 164 -4.62 -11.71 -17.48
CA PRO A 164 -5.40 -10.49 -17.46
C PRO A 164 -6.30 -10.38 -16.21
N VAL A 165 -6.33 -9.20 -15.60
CA VAL A 165 -7.35 -8.76 -14.64
C VAL A 165 -8.40 -7.96 -15.39
N MET A 166 -9.67 -8.37 -15.28
CA MET A 166 -10.77 -7.61 -15.85
C MET A 166 -11.11 -6.42 -14.97
N LEU A 167 -11.27 -5.25 -15.55
CA LEU A 167 -11.73 -4.03 -14.88
C LEU A 167 -13.03 -3.58 -15.53
N THR A 168 -14.03 -3.24 -14.73
CA THR A 168 -15.33 -2.74 -15.21
C THR A 168 -15.66 -1.45 -14.49
N ALA A 169 -15.66 -0.37 -15.25
CA ALA A 169 -16.11 0.95 -14.82
C ALA A 169 -17.59 1.14 -15.17
N THR A 170 -18.34 1.77 -14.28
CA THR A 170 -19.74 2.13 -14.48
C THR A 170 -19.96 3.61 -14.24
N SER A 171 -20.86 4.23 -15.00
CA SER A 171 -21.33 5.60 -14.79
C SER A 171 -22.86 5.65 -14.66
N SER A 172 -23.36 6.56 -13.84
CA SER A 172 -24.80 6.80 -13.66
C SER A 172 -25.50 7.35 -14.92
N VAL A 173 -24.73 7.92 -15.85
CA VAL A 173 -25.22 8.52 -17.10
C VAL A 173 -24.32 8.08 -18.25
N ASP A 174 -24.88 7.96 -19.44
CA ASP A 174 -24.09 7.70 -20.65
C ASP A 174 -23.13 8.86 -20.91
N VAL A 175 -21.83 8.60 -20.79
CA VAL A 175 -20.79 9.63 -20.92
C VAL A 175 -20.78 10.27 -22.32
N GLY A 176 -21.12 9.51 -23.36
CA GLY A 176 -21.12 10.00 -24.74
C GLY A 176 -22.23 11.01 -25.00
N ARG A 177 -23.38 10.87 -24.31
CA ARG A 177 -24.48 11.85 -24.40
C ARG A 177 -24.12 13.20 -23.80
N LEU A 178 -23.18 13.23 -22.86
CA LEU A 178 -22.72 14.44 -22.19
C LEU A 178 -21.44 15.02 -22.80
N GLY A 179 -20.88 14.38 -23.84
CA GLY A 179 -19.59 14.77 -24.41
C GLY A 179 -18.40 14.45 -23.51
N PHE A 180 -18.56 13.52 -22.56
CA PHE A 180 -17.51 13.06 -21.67
C PHE A 180 -16.96 11.69 -22.09
N VAL A 181 -15.86 11.30 -21.47
CA VAL A 181 -15.26 9.96 -21.59
C VAL A 181 -15.14 9.29 -20.22
N LEU A 182 -15.12 7.96 -20.21
CA LEU A 182 -14.84 7.14 -19.03
C LEU A 182 -13.43 6.55 -19.17
N ILE A 183 -12.49 6.99 -18.34
CA ILE A 183 -11.07 6.65 -18.39
C ILE A 183 -10.73 5.65 -17.29
N PHE A 184 -9.89 4.66 -17.61
CA PHE A 184 -9.15 3.88 -16.61
C PHE A 184 -7.77 4.50 -16.44
N TRP A 185 -7.45 4.91 -15.21
CA TRP A 185 -6.19 5.52 -14.85
C TRP A 185 -5.46 4.66 -13.82
N ASP A 186 -4.19 4.39 -14.09
CA ASP A 186 -3.28 3.72 -13.17
C ASP A 186 -2.60 4.78 -12.29
N THR A 187 -2.92 4.77 -11.00
CA THR A 187 -2.36 5.68 -10.02
C THR A 187 -0.94 5.29 -9.61
N THR A 188 -0.58 4.01 -9.74
CA THR A 188 0.77 3.52 -9.42
C THR A 188 1.76 3.95 -10.49
N ALA A 189 1.43 3.72 -11.76
CA ALA A 189 2.27 4.10 -12.90
C ALA A 189 2.01 5.54 -13.41
N ALA A 190 1.07 6.26 -12.80
CA ALA A 190 0.66 7.62 -13.16
C ALA A 190 0.35 7.79 -14.66
N GLN A 191 -0.36 6.82 -15.25
CA GLN A 191 -0.66 6.81 -16.67
C GLN A 191 -2.09 6.35 -16.99
N ARG A 192 -2.58 6.78 -18.15
CA ARG A 192 -3.87 6.35 -18.68
C ARG A 192 -3.73 4.96 -19.31
N LEU A 193 -4.54 4.02 -18.87
CA LEU A 193 -4.60 2.68 -19.47
C LEU A 193 -5.40 2.68 -20.77
N THR A 194 -6.68 3.09 -20.68
CA THR A 194 -7.61 3.13 -21.81
C THR A 194 -8.84 3.98 -21.48
N PHE A 195 -9.76 4.17 -22.43
CA PHE A 195 -11.01 4.90 -22.21
C PHE A 195 -12.16 4.41 -23.11
N CYS A 196 -13.39 4.64 -22.67
CA CYS A 196 -14.59 4.56 -23.49
C CYS A 196 -15.19 5.95 -23.72
N SER A 197 -15.65 6.21 -24.94
CA SER A 197 -16.26 7.50 -25.33
C SER A 197 -17.79 7.51 -25.26
N SER A 198 -18.43 6.40 -24.91
CA SER A 198 -19.89 6.29 -24.81
C SER A 198 -20.30 5.12 -23.91
N GLY A 199 -21.55 5.15 -23.45
CA GLY A 199 -22.15 4.12 -22.62
C GLY A 199 -22.05 4.40 -21.13
N THR A 200 -22.80 3.62 -20.36
CA THR A 200 -22.80 3.66 -18.88
C THR A 200 -21.88 2.61 -18.27
N THR A 201 -21.32 1.71 -19.08
CA THR A 201 -20.44 0.63 -18.63
C THR A 201 -19.30 0.48 -19.62
N CYS A 202 -18.08 0.39 -19.13
CA CYS A 202 -16.87 0.15 -19.91
C CYS A 202 -16.04 -0.92 -19.22
N SER A 203 -15.47 -1.86 -19.98
CA SER A 203 -14.63 -2.92 -19.45
C SER A 203 -13.32 -3.02 -20.22
N THR A 204 -12.24 -3.36 -19.52
CA THR A 204 -10.92 -3.62 -20.11
C THR A 204 -10.23 -4.77 -19.41
N MET A 205 -9.24 -5.38 -20.08
CA MET A 205 -8.35 -6.38 -19.52
C MET A 205 -6.98 -5.75 -19.34
N LEU A 206 -6.44 -5.79 -18.13
CA LEU A 206 -5.11 -5.30 -17.80
C LEU A 206 -4.19 -6.49 -17.51
N SER A 207 -3.00 -6.52 -18.07
CA SER A 207 -2.02 -7.59 -17.84
C SER A 207 -0.64 -6.97 -17.66
N GLU A 208 0.11 -7.45 -16.66
CA GLU A 208 1.49 -7.02 -16.38
C GLU A 208 2.44 -8.22 -16.47
N PRO A 209 3.62 -8.05 -17.08
CA PRO A 209 4.60 -9.12 -17.22
C PRO A 209 5.34 -9.42 -15.90
N ALA A 210 5.32 -8.50 -14.95
CA ALA A 210 5.94 -8.64 -13.64
C ALA A 210 4.89 -8.79 -12.54
N ALA A 211 5.27 -9.45 -11.45
CA ALA A 211 4.47 -9.47 -10.24
C ALA A 211 4.45 -8.08 -9.56
N GLY A 212 3.34 -7.74 -8.91
CA GLY A 212 3.15 -6.43 -8.30
C GLY A 212 1.67 -6.07 -8.15
N SER A 213 1.39 -4.88 -7.62
CA SER A 213 0.03 -4.38 -7.46
C SER A 213 -0.09 -2.96 -8.02
N HIS A 214 -1.15 -2.71 -8.78
CA HIS A 214 -1.45 -1.42 -9.37
C HIS A 214 -2.78 -0.89 -8.82
N GLY A 215 -2.76 0.36 -8.36
CA GLY A 215 -3.96 1.09 -7.97
C GLY A 215 -4.66 1.67 -9.19
N ILE A 216 -5.92 1.33 -9.42
CA ILE A 216 -6.68 1.77 -10.59
C ILE A 216 -7.89 2.57 -10.16
N VAL A 217 -8.14 3.68 -10.85
CA VAL A 217 -9.33 4.53 -10.68
C VAL A 217 -10.06 4.72 -12.01
N ALA A 218 -11.38 4.79 -11.97
CA ALA A 218 -12.20 5.18 -13.12
C ALA A 218 -12.55 6.66 -13.02
N LEU A 219 -12.36 7.41 -14.11
CA LEU A 219 -12.59 8.85 -14.17
C LEU A 219 -13.62 9.18 -15.25
N VAL A 220 -14.59 10.03 -14.94
CA VAL A 220 -15.38 10.73 -15.97
C VAL A 220 -14.72 12.06 -16.24
N ALA A 221 -14.36 12.31 -17.49
CA ALA A 221 -13.54 13.46 -17.88
C ALA A 221 -14.02 14.13 -19.18
N ASP A 222 -13.59 15.38 -19.38
CA ASP A 222 -13.92 16.20 -20.56
C ASP A 222 -13.46 15.59 -21.88
N ASN A 223 -12.32 14.91 -21.86
CA ASN A 223 -11.72 14.28 -23.03
C ASN A 223 -10.69 13.22 -22.58
N ALA A 224 -10.23 12.41 -23.54
CA ALA A 224 -9.30 11.32 -23.25
C ALA A 224 -7.94 11.80 -22.70
N SER A 225 -7.50 13.02 -23.00
CA SER A 225 -6.22 13.57 -22.52
C SER A 225 -6.26 14.11 -21.09
N ALA A 226 -7.41 14.06 -20.41
CA ALA A 226 -7.52 14.46 -19.02
C ALA A 226 -6.62 13.63 -18.09
N THR A 227 -6.16 14.28 -17.02
CA THR A 227 -5.35 13.68 -15.95
C THR A 227 -6.10 13.85 -14.62
N PRO A 228 -5.75 13.12 -13.55
CA PRO A 228 -6.38 13.32 -12.24
C PRO A 228 -6.36 14.78 -11.74
N SER A 229 -5.38 15.58 -12.16
CA SER A 229 -5.24 16.99 -11.80
C SER A 229 -6.00 17.97 -12.72
N SER A 230 -6.50 17.53 -13.88
CA SER A 230 -7.14 18.44 -14.85
C SER A 230 -8.17 17.73 -15.74
N GLY A 231 -9.34 18.37 -15.92
CA GLY A 231 -10.39 17.88 -16.81
C GLY A 231 -11.24 16.72 -16.27
N VAL A 232 -11.12 16.38 -14.98
CA VAL A 232 -11.92 15.33 -14.31
C VAL A 232 -13.18 15.93 -13.69
N ARG A 233 -14.33 15.32 -13.99
CA ARG A 233 -15.64 15.67 -13.44
C ARG A 233 -16.01 14.82 -12.23
N ALA A 234 -15.76 13.52 -12.31
CA ALA A 234 -16.03 12.56 -11.23
C ALA A 234 -15.01 11.41 -11.26
N ALA A 235 -14.79 10.77 -10.11
CA ALA A 235 -13.87 9.64 -9.96
C ALA A 235 -14.53 8.56 -9.09
N SER A 236 -14.18 7.30 -9.34
CA SER A 236 -14.51 6.18 -8.45
C SER A 236 -13.57 6.11 -7.25
N ASP A 237 -13.87 5.21 -6.31
CA ASP A 237 -12.85 4.70 -5.39
C ASP A 237 -11.75 3.95 -6.18
N THR A 238 -10.57 3.82 -5.55
CA THR A 238 -9.44 3.08 -6.12
C THR A 238 -9.62 1.58 -5.86
N VAL A 239 -9.38 0.75 -6.88
CA VAL A 239 -9.32 -0.72 -6.76
C VAL A 239 -7.89 -1.20 -7.01
N SER A 240 -7.49 -2.30 -6.38
CA SER A 240 -6.17 -2.90 -6.60
C SER A 240 -6.25 -4.05 -7.59
N ALA A 241 -5.43 -4.02 -8.65
CA ALA A 241 -5.17 -5.15 -9.54
C ALA A 241 -3.80 -5.75 -9.17
N THR A 242 -3.72 -7.07 -8.96
CA THR A 242 -2.50 -7.72 -8.44
C THR A 242 -2.03 -8.88 -9.30
N TRP A 243 -0.73 -8.90 -9.60
CA TRP A 243 -0.01 -10.02 -10.21
C TRP A 243 0.84 -10.73 -9.15
N LEU A 244 0.60 -12.01 -9.00
CA LEU A 244 1.06 -12.84 -7.88
C LEU A 244 2.53 -13.23 -8.05
N SER A 245 3.28 -13.20 -6.95
CA SER A 245 4.57 -13.87 -6.80
C SER A 245 4.55 -14.78 -5.58
N VAL A 246 5.46 -15.76 -5.58
CA VAL A 246 5.74 -16.60 -4.42
C VAL A 246 7.23 -16.87 -4.32
N GLU A 247 7.76 -16.73 -3.12
CA GLU A 247 9.13 -17.07 -2.77
C GLU A 247 9.14 -18.24 -1.80
N LEU A 248 10.27 -18.95 -1.71
CA LEU A 248 10.45 -20.09 -0.80
C LEU A 248 11.81 -19.99 -0.11
N SER A 249 11.80 -20.04 1.22
CA SER A 249 12.98 -20.29 2.03
C SER A 249 12.99 -21.75 2.49
N ALA A 250 14.19 -22.33 2.55
CA ALA A 250 14.43 -23.69 3.03
C ALA A 250 15.67 -23.71 3.91
N SER A 251 15.53 -24.14 5.16
CA SER A 251 16.61 -24.17 6.14
C SER A 251 16.59 -25.48 6.94
N SER A 252 17.72 -25.89 7.50
CA SER A 252 17.82 -27.05 8.39
C SER A 252 18.95 -26.87 9.38
N THR A 253 18.80 -27.27 10.63
CA THR A 253 19.92 -27.29 11.60
C THR A 253 20.89 -28.46 11.34
N ASP A 254 20.44 -29.52 10.66
CA ASP A 254 21.22 -30.69 10.28
C ASP A 254 20.86 -31.16 8.86
N LEU A 255 21.83 -31.18 7.94
CA LEU A 255 21.65 -31.62 6.55
C LEU A 255 21.93 -33.12 6.33
N HIS A 256 22.09 -33.90 7.41
CA HIS A 256 22.24 -35.35 7.32
C HIS A 256 20.89 -36.08 7.32
N SER A 257 20.92 -37.37 7.01
CA SER A 257 19.74 -38.26 7.08
C SER A 257 19.13 -38.22 8.49
N GLY A 258 17.83 -37.94 8.56
CA GLY A 258 17.10 -37.73 9.82
C GLY A 258 17.00 -36.28 10.27
N GLY A 259 17.75 -35.36 9.66
CA GLY A 259 17.64 -33.91 9.90
C GLY A 259 16.29 -33.35 9.42
N THR A 260 15.84 -32.25 10.02
CA THR A 260 14.55 -31.62 9.69
C THR A 260 14.76 -30.32 8.90
N VAL A 261 14.22 -30.29 7.68
CA VAL A 261 14.13 -29.09 6.86
C VAL A 261 12.86 -28.33 7.22
N TYR A 262 13.02 -27.05 7.51
CA TYR A 262 11.96 -26.06 7.67
C TYR A 262 11.78 -25.30 6.36
N LEU A 263 10.55 -25.24 5.88
CA LEU A 263 10.18 -24.61 4.61
C LEU A 263 9.19 -23.49 4.91
N SER A 264 9.41 -22.30 4.35
CA SER A 264 8.48 -21.17 4.46
C SER A 264 8.30 -20.50 3.10
N ALA A 265 7.11 -20.60 2.54
CA ALA A 265 6.71 -19.94 1.31
C ALA A 265 5.98 -18.64 1.62
N THR A 266 6.25 -17.57 0.88
CA THR A 266 5.65 -16.24 1.10
C THR A 266 5.12 -15.66 -0.21
N SER A 267 3.88 -15.14 -0.21
CA SER A 267 3.27 -14.41 -1.33
C SER A 267 3.35 -12.90 -1.13
N ASN A 268 3.36 -12.16 -2.24
CA ASN A 268 3.32 -10.70 -2.22
C ASN A 268 1.98 -10.11 -1.71
N VAL A 269 0.90 -10.90 -1.71
CA VAL A 269 -0.43 -10.49 -1.24
C VAL A 269 -1.05 -11.54 -0.33
N ASP A 270 -1.97 -11.11 0.55
CA ASP A 270 -2.79 -12.01 1.36
C ASP A 270 -3.75 -12.80 0.47
N LEU A 271 -3.73 -14.12 0.57
CA LEU A 271 -4.54 -15.01 -0.28
C LEU A 271 -5.94 -15.30 0.28
N THR A 272 -6.26 -14.83 1.49
CA THR A 272 -7.49 -15.15 2.24
C THR A 272 -8.75 -14.91 1.41
N ASP A 273 -8.88 -13.73 0.80
CA ASP A 273 -10.06 -13.33 0.03
C ASP A 273 -9.93 -13.61 -1.48
N THR A 274 -8.85 -14.28 -1.89
CA THR A 274 -8.65 -14.71 -3.28
C THR A 274 -9.22 -16.13 -3.48
N PRO A 275 -9.33 -16.68 -4.70
CA PRO A 275 -9.62 -18.10 -4.88
C PRO A 275 -8.39 -19.01 -4.70
N TRP A 276 -7.19 -18.45 -4.53
CA TRP A 276 -5.94 -19.20 -4.59
C TRP A 276 -5.49 -19.73 -3.22
N SER A 277 -4.75 -20.84 -3.26
CA SER A 277 -4.02 -21.41 -2.12
C SER A 277 -2.54 -21.49 -2.48
N MET A 278 -1.69 -21.54 -1.46
CA MET A 278 -0.25 -21.74 -1.58
C MET A 278 0.12 -23.17 -1.22
N GLY A 279 1.10 -23.75 -1.92
CA GLY A 279 1.61 -25.08 -1.63
C GLY A 279 3.10 -25.20 -1.87
N ILE A 280 3.76 -26.03 -1.08
CA ILE A 280 5.20 -26.33 -1.21
C ILE A 280 5.34 -27.72 -1.82
N TYR A 281 6.30 -27.89 -2.72
CA TYR A 281 6.52 -29.09 -3.51
C TYR A 281 7.96 -29.57 -3.36
N ASP A 282 8.14 -30.88 -3.27
CA ASP A 282 9.45 -31.51 -3.37
C ASP A 282 9.92 -31.62 -4.83
N GLN A 283 11.16 -32.09 -4.99
CA GLN A 283 11.79 -32.30 -6.29
C GLN A 283 11.04 -33.25 -7.24
N SER A 284 10.14 -34.09 -6.72
CA SER A 284 9.30 -34.99 -7.53
C SER A 284 7.98 -34.35 -7.94
N GLY A 285 7.73 -33.10 -7.54
CA GLY A 285 6.48 -32.39 -7.77
C GLY A 285 5.36 -32.80 -6.81
N ARG A 286 5.68 -33.49 -5.71
CA ARG A 286 4.69 -33.88 -4.70
C ARG A 286 4.51 -32.75 -3.69
N LEU A 287 3.26 -32.50 -3.31
CA LEU A 287 2.95 -31.54 -2.25
C LEU A 287 3.58 -32.00 -0.92
N VAL A 288 4.24 -31.07 -0.26
CA VAL A 288 4.85 -31.22 1.05
C VAL A 288 3.92 -30.57 2.08
N GLY A 289 3.44 -31.37 3.03
CA GLY A 289 2.44 -30.90 3.99
C GLY A 289 1.09 -30.61 3.32
N LYS A 290 0.37 -29.62 3.87
CA LYS A 290 -0.92 -29.16 3.36
C LYS A 290 -0.75 -27.83 2.62
N SER A 291 -1.65 -27.55 1.68
CA SER A 291 -1.75 -26.20 1.12
C SER A 291 -2.35 -25.23 2.14
N CYS A 292 -1.93 -23.96 2.05
CA CYS A 292 -2.36 -22.88 2.92
C CYS A 292 -3.28 -21.92 2.15
N LYS A 293 -4.48 -21.70 2.70
CA LYS A 293 -5.53 -20.89 2.05
C LYS A 293 -5.55 -19.43 2.52
N SER A 294 -5.15 -19.17 3.75
CA SER A 294 -5.24 -17.88 4.42
C SER A 294 -3.88 -17.30 4.70
N GLY A 295 -3.78 -15.97 4.64
CA GLY A 295 -2.56 -15.22 4.94
C GLY A 295 -1.59 -15.14 3.76
N ARG A 296 -0.37 -14.70 4.07
CA ARG A 296 0.75 -14.52 3.12
C ARG A 296 1.78 -15.63 3.16
N THR A 297 1.75 -16.48 4.17
CA THR A 297 2.79 -17.48 4.41
C THR A 297 2.24 -18.90 4.44
N CYS A 298 3.04 -19.85 4.00
CA CYS A 298 2.75 -21.27 4.11
C CYS A 298 4.00 -22.02 4.53
N SER A 299 3.94 -22.77 5.62
CA SER A 299 5.11 -23.45 6.17
C SER A 299 4.92 -24.96 6.21
N ALA A 300 6.02 -25.69 6.03
CA ALA A 300 6.04 -27.14 6.15
C ALA A 300 7.39 -27.62 6.71
N GLN A 301 7.41 -28.85 7.22
CA GLN A 301 8.62 -29.51 7.68
C GLN A 301 8.82 -30.84 6.95
N VAL A 302 10.06 -31.18 6.64
CA VAL A 302 10.43 -32.44 5.98
C VAL A 302 11.63 -33.06 6.67
N THR A 303 11.53 -34.34 7.01
CA THR A 303 12.68 -35.11 7.46
C THR A 303 13.50 -35.57 6.24
N LEU A 304 14.80 -35.30 6.25
CA LEU A 304 15.72 -35.71 5.20
C LEU A 304 15.91 -37.23 5.20
N GLY A 305 15.81 -37.83 4.01
CA GLY A 305 16.20 -39.21 3.78
C GLY A 305 17.71 -39.38 3.57
N SER A 306 18.15 -40.59 3.28
CA SER A 306 19.52 -40.84 2.85
C SER A 306 19.73 -40.33 1.42
N GLY A 307 20.78 -39.52 1.20
CA GLY A 307 21.13 -39.00 -0.12
C GLY A 307 21.54 -37.52 -0.11
N ALA A 308 21.67 -36.92 -1.29
CA ALA A 308 21.92 -35.50 -1.45
C ALA A 308 20.71 -34.66 -1.00
N ALA A 309 20.95 -33.43 -0.54
CA ALA A 309 19.90 -32.52 -0.12
C ALA A 309 18.91 -32.26 -1.28
N PRO A 310 17.60 -32.55 -1.10
CA PRO A 310 16.59 -32.34 -2.13
C PRO A 310 16.37 -30.85 -2.36
N TRP A 311 15.81 -30.50 -3.52
CA TRP A 311 15.30 -29.15 -3.76
C TRP A 311 13.77 -29.09 -3.57
N TYR A 312 13.29 -27.90 -3.26
CA TYR A 312 11.88 -27.60 -3.05
C TYR A 312 11.44 -26.37 -3.85
N SER A 313 10.16 -26.26 -4.17
CA SER A 313 9.58 -25.05 -4.78
C SER A 313 8.21 -24.75 -4.18
N ALA A 314 7.78 -23.50 -4.19
CA ALA A 314 6.44 -23.10 -3.81
C ALA A 314 5.62 -22.71 -5.05
N ALA A 315 4.31 -22.88 -4.99
CA ALA A 315 3.41 -22.41 -6.03
C ALA A 315 2.09 -21.89 -5.43
N ILE A 316 1.49 -20.92 -6.12
CA ILE A 316 0.14 -20.42 -5.86
C ILE A 316 -0.79 -20.94 -6.95
N GLY A 317 -1.94 -21.50 -6.58
CA GLY A 317 -2.91 -22.06 -7.51
C GLY A 317 -4.22 -22.46 -6.85
N LEU A 318 -5.15 -23.02 -7.62
CA LEU A 318 -6.43 -23.52 -7.11
C LEU A 318 -6.24 -24.83 -6.34
N GLN A 319 -6.80 -24.87 -5.15
CA GLN A 319 -7.01 -26.13 -4.43
C GLN A 319 -8.19 -26.88 -5.06
N ALA A 320 -8.07 -28.21 -5.15
CA ALA A 320 -9.18 -29.04 -5.59
C ALA A 320 -10.39 -28.86 -4.63
N PRO A 321 -11.63 -28.75 -5.14
CA PRO A 321 -12.79 -28.60 -4.28
C PRO A 321 -12.89 -29.74 -3.27
N LEU A 322 -13.20 -29.39 -2.01
CA LEU A 322 -13.47 -30.37 -0.97
C LEU A 322 -14.79 -31.08 -1.31
N ALA A 323 -14.76 -32.42 -1.36
CA ALA A 323 -15.96 -33.21 -1.61
C ALA A 323 -16.99 -33.04 -0.47
N ASN A 324 -18.28 -33.17 -0.81
CA ASN A 324 -19.40 -32.99 0.12
C ASN A 324 -19.23 -33.86 1.38
N GLU A 325 -19.26 -33.20 2.53
CA GLU A 325 -18.82 -33.72 3.83
C GLU A 325 -19.75 -34.75 4.47
N SER A 326 -20.96 -34.91 3.92
CA SER A 326 -22.04 -35.71 4.49
C SER A 326 -21.90 -37.22 4.33
N THR A 327 -20.85 -37.71 3.64
CA THR A 327 -20.62 -39.14 3.43
C THR A 327 -19.23 -39.57 3.91
N PRO A 328 -19.06 -40.83 4.36
CA PRO A 328 -17.74 -41.40 4.64
C PRO A 328 -16.78 -41.33 3.44
N ALA A 329 -17.31 -41.48 2.22
CA ALA A 329 -16.57 -41.25 0.98
C ALA A 329 -16.11 -39.79 0.85
N GLY A 330 -16.96 -38.82 1.20
CA GLY A 330 -16.63 -37.40 1.27
C GLY A 330 -15.58 -37.07 2.33
N GLN A 331 -15.57 -37.77 3.47
CA GLN A 331 -14.52 -37.65 4.49
C GLN A 331 -13.17 -38.18 3.99
N LEU A 332 -13.14 -39.32 3.28
CA LEU A 332 -11.92 -39.84 2.65
C LEU A 332 -11.42 -38.96 1.51
N LEU A 333 -12.33 -38.48 0.66
CA LEU A 333 -12.02 -37.56 -0.43
C LEU A 333 -11.47 -36.22 0.08
N ARG A 334 -11.86 -35.75 1.27
CA ARG A 334 -11.26 -34.57 1.90
C ARG A 334 -9.76 -34.74 2.15
N THR A 335 -9.34 -35.85 2.74
CA THR A 335 -7.93 -36.13 3.03
C THR A 335 -7.10 -36.22 1.74
N VAL A 336 -7.67 -36.79 0.68
CA VAL A 336 -7.03 -36.86 -0.64
C VAL A 336 -6.96 -35.49 -1.33
N SER A 337 -8.05 -34.71 -1.30
CA SER A 337 -8.09 -33.37 -1.90
C SER A 337 -7.19 -32.35 -1.19
N GLN A 338 -6.97 -32.47 0.13
CA GLN A 338 -6.07 -31.58 0.89
C GLN A 338 -4.59 -31.80 0.56
N ASN A 339 -4.22 -33.01 0.13
CA ASN A 339 -2.86 -33.38 -0.24
C ASN A 339 -2.64 -33.43 -1.76
N ALA A 340 -3.67 -33.08 -2.55
CA ALA A 340 -3.57 -33.02 -4.00
C ALA A 340 -2.75 -31.80 -4.44
N PRO A 341 -1.96 -31.91 -5.53
CA PRO A 341 -1.25 -30.77 -6.09
C PRO A 341 -2.24 -29.69 -6.54
N LEU A 342 -1.84 -28.43 -6.42
CA LEU A 342 -2.62 -27.30 -6.89
C LEU A 342 -2.77 -27.35 -8.41
N ARG A 343 -3.90 -26.83 -8.89
CA ARG A 343 -4.24 -26.67 -10.32
C ARG A 343 -4.21 -25.20 -10.69
N ASP A 344 -4.20 -24.89 -11.99
CA ASP A 344 -4.17 -23.51 -12.48
C ASP A 344 -3.13 -22.65 -11.73
N ILE A 345 -1.87 -23.05 -11.86
CA ILE A 345 -0.76 -22.37 -11.20
C ILE A 345 -0.69 -20.93 -11.72
N GLN A 346 -0.73 -19.98 -10.79
CA GLN A 346 -0.60 -18.55 -11.05
C GLN A 346 0.86 -18.11 -10.94
N ALA A 347 1.57 -18.60 -9.92
CA ALA A 347 2.97 -18.24 -9.67
C ALA A 347 3.73 -19.45 -9.12
N ARG A 348 5.03 -19.50 -9.38
CA ARG A 348 5.94 -20.53 -8.87
C ARG A 348 7.27 -19.89 -8.48
N SER A 349 7.81 -20.27 -7.32
CA SER A 349 9.12 -19.82 -6.88
C SER A 349 10.23 -20.52 -7.66
N ALA A 350 11.44 -19.97 -7.63
CA ALA A 350 12.63 -20.74 -7.96
C ALA A 350 12.73 -21.99 -7.06
N ALA A 351 13.39 -23.03 -7.57
CA ALA A 351 13.74 -24.19 -6.76
C ALA A 351 14.88 -23.83 -5.79
N VAL A 352 14.76 -24.22 -4.53
CA VAL A 352 15.74 -23.94 -3.48
C VAL A 352 16.20 -25.22 -2.80
N GLN A 353 17.49 -25.30 -2.49
CA GLN A 353 18.03 -26.32 -1.61
C GLN A 353 18.07 -25.81 -0.17
N PRO A 354 17.83 -26.67 0.84
CA PRO A 354 17.95 -26.30 2.24
C PRO A 354 19.34 -25.79 2.57
N SER A 355 19.41 -24.63 3.21
CA SER A 355 20.65 -24.12 3.80
C SER A 355 20.79 -24.60 5.24
N ARG A 356 22.01 -24.96 5.67
CA ARG A 356 22.24 -25.24 7.10
C ARG A 356 22.07 -23.96 7.91
N VAL A 357 21.32 -23.99 9.01
CA VAL A 357 21.28 -22.96 10.04
C VAL A 357 22.46 -23.18 10.98
N LEU A 358 23.28 -22.14 11.10
CA LEU A 358 24.40 -22.02 12.02
C LEU A 358 23.91 -21.23 13.23
N TRP A 359 24.28 -21.68 14.42
CA TRP A 359 24.01 -20.92 15.64
C TRP A 359 25.28 -20.15 16.03
N GLY A 360 25.14 -18.88 16.37
CA GLY A 360 26.28 -18.03 16.68
C GLY A 360 25.93 -16.97 17.71
N VAL A 361 26.91 -16.10 17.94
CA VAL A 361 26.78 -14.93 18.80
C VAL A 361 27.53 -13.77 18.16
N ASP A 362 27.25 -12.54 18.53
CA ASP A 362 28.12 -11.40 18.26
C ASP A 362 28.45 -10.66 19.56
N SER A 363 29.57 -9.94 19.56
CA SER A 363 29.96 -9.17 20.73
C SER A 363 30.87 -8.01 20.40
N CYS A 364 30.67 -6.92 21.13
CA CYS A 364 31.60 -5.79 21.21
C CYS A 364 32.95 -6.22 21.79
N LYS A 365 32.91 -6.98 22.90
CA LYS A 365 34.09 -7.52 23.57
C LYS A 365 34.77 -8.64 22.76
N PRO A 366 36.08 -8.85 22.91
CA PRO A 366 36.79 -9.93 22.23
C PRO A 366 36.36 -11.32 22.72
N LEU A 367 36.38 -12.32 21.83
CA LEU A 367 36.06 -13.71 22.17
C LEU A 367 37.14 -14.36 23.06
N THR A 368 38.39 -13.88 22.94
CA THR A 368 39.54 -14.21 23.80
C THR A 368 39.80 -13.07 24.77
N GLY A 369 40.02 -13.33 26.06
CA GLY A 369 40.30 -12.27 27.01
C GLY A 369 41.72 -11.70 26.86
N ASP A 370 41.82 -10.38 26.77
CA ASP A 370 43.00 -9.64 27.23
C ASP A 370 42.68 -9.04 28.61
N ALA A 371 43.25 -9.61 29.67
CA ALA A 371 43.54 -9.00 30.98
C ALA A 371 42.48 -8.11 31.69
N ALA A 372 41.17 -8.35 31.53
CA ALA A 372 40.12 -7.72 32.36
C ALA A 372 39.42 -8.76 33.28
N PRO A 373 38.83 -8.36 34.42
CA PRO A 373 38.42 -9.28 35.50
C PRO A 373 37.29 -10.28 35.16
N ALA A 374 36.73 -10.21 33.95
CA ALA A 374 35.55 -10.99 33.55
C ALA A 374 35.86 -12.31 32.83
N GLY A 375 37.13 -12.62 32.53
CA GLY A 375 37.53 -13.85 31.85
C GLY A 375 37.15 -13.92 30.36
N ASP A 376 37.69 -14.91 29.64
CA ASP A 376 37.46 -15.12 28.20
C ASP A 376 35.96 -15.35 27.89
N LEU A 377 35.41 -14.68 26.87
CA LEU A 377 33.99 -14.83 26.51
C LEU A 377 33.69 -16.20 25.87
N TYR A 378 34.59 -16.74 25.04
CA TYR A 378 34.34 -18.01 24.36
C TYR A 378 34.08 -19.20 25.32
N PRO A 379 34.89 -19.42 26.38
CA PRO A 379 34.59 -20.43 27.39
C PRO A 379 33.27 -20.20 28.13
N GLN A 380 32.88 -18.94 28.36
CA GLN A 380 31.63 -18.60 29.02
C GLN A 380 30.43 -18.97 28.15
N VAL A 381 30.43 -18.53 26.90
CA VAL A 381 29.41 -18.89 25.90
C VAL A 381 29.31 -20.41 25.74
N THR A 382 30.44 -21.09 25.57
CA THR A 382 30.47 -22.55 25.41
C THR A 382 29.85 -23.28 26.61
N ARG A 383 30.16 -22.83 27.83
CA ARG A 383 29.62 -23.42 29.07
C ARG A 383 28.13 -23.13 29.27
N MET A 384 27.69 -21.93 28.89
CA MET A 384 26.38 -21.39 29.29
C MET A 384 25.31 -21.48 28.21
N TYR A 385 25.70 -21.46 26.94
CA TYR A 385 24.84 -21.52 25.76
C TYR A 385 25.17 -22.70 24.84
N GLY A 386 26.43 -23.12 24.80
CA GLY A 386 26.93 -24.13 23.88
C GLY A 386 27.94 -23.54 22.90
N PRO A 387 28.70 -24.39 22.19
CA PRO A 387 29.74 -23.92 21.29
C PRO A 387 29.13 -23.27 20.04
N PRO A 388 29.49 -22.02 19.71
CA PRO A 388 29.00 -21.34 18.51
C PRO A 388 29.63 -21.92 17.23
N ASP A 389 28.88 -21.88 16.12
CA ASP A 389 29.35 -22.17 14.76
C ASP A 389 30.00 -20.92 14.12
N PHE A 390 29.60 -19.72 14.55
CA PHE A 390 30.21 -18.44 14.13
C PHE A 390 30.15 -17.36 15.23
N TRP A 391 30.98 -16.32 15.08
CA TRP A 391 31.04 -15.18 15.98
C TRP A 391 31.12 -13.84 15.22
N GLY A 392 30.20 -12.92 15.47
CA GLY A 392 30.22 -11.55 14.93
C GLY A 392 31.22 -10.64 15.65
N ARG A 393 32.18 -10.09 14.90
CA ARG A 393 33.27 -9.27 15.45
C ARG A 393 33.59 -8.05 14.59
N TYR A 394 33.96 -6.97 15.25
CA TYR A 394 34.19 -5.68 14.62
C TYR A 394 35.56 -5.62 13.92
N LEU A 395 35.59 -5.12 12.68
CA LEU A 395 36.80 -4.99 11.87
C LEU A 395 37.80 -3.99 12.46
N THR A 396 37.29 -2.92 13.08
CA THR A 396 38.08 -1.79 13.56
C THR A 396 37.83 -1.53 15.04
N THR A 397 38.78 -0.85 15.68
CA THR A 397 38.67 -0.46 17.09
C THR A 397 37.97 0.89 17.19
N THR A 398 36.79 0.90 17.80
CA THR A 398 36.07 2.11 18.19
C THR A 398 36.29 2.38 19.69
N PRO A 399 35.88 3.55 20.23
CA PRO A 399 36.00 3.83 21.66
C PRO A 399 35.31 2.80 22.56
N ASN A 400 34.28 2.11 22.05
CA ASN A 400 33.47 1.16 22.81
C ASN A 400 33.82 -0.30 22.49
N CYS A 401 34.17 -0.60 21.23
CA CYS A 401 34.38 -1.97 20.77
C CYS A 401 35.78 -2.17 20.19
N PRO A 402 36.61 -3.06 20.77
CA PRO A 402 37.87 -3.44 20.16
C PRO A 402 37.67 -4.21 18.86
N GLY A 403 38.51 -3.91 17.86
CA GLY A 403 38.55 -4.63 16.60
C GLY A 403 39.16 -6.02 16.74
N ILE A 404 38.95 -6.86 15.72
CA ILE A 404 39.50 -8.23 15.63
C ILE A 404 41.02 -8.21 15.82
N SER A 405 41.51 -9.04 16.75
CA SER A 405 42.94 -9.22 16.99
C SER A 405 43.48 -10.54 16.41
N ALA A 406 44.80 -10.65 16.24
CA ALA A 406 45.44 -11.89 15.83
C ALA A 406 45.19 -13.06 16.81
N ALA A 407 44.99 -12.77 18.10
CA ALA A 407 44.64 -13.77 19.11
C ALA A 407 43.22 -14.32 18.88
N GLU A 408 42.27 -13.45 18.53
CA GLU A 408 40.91 -13.87 18.16
C GLU A 408 40.90 -14.72 16.89
N VAL A 409 41.69 -14.34 15.88
CA VAL A 409 41.83 -15.10 14.63
C VAL A 409 42.38 -16.50 14.91
N ALA A 410 43.44 -16.60 15.73
CA ALA A 410 44.03 -17.88 16.11
C ALA A 410 43.06 -18.76 16.92
N ALA A 411 42.29 -18.17 17.82
CA ALA A 411 41.29 -18.87 18.60
C ALA A 411 40.13 -19.35 17.73
N ALA A 412 39.66 -18.54 16.78
CA ALA A 412 38.62 -18.94 15.83
C ALA A 412 39.07 -20.13 14.98
N ALA A 413 40.30 -20.10 14.46
CA ALA A 413 40.89 -21.22 13.71
C ALA A 413 40.98 -22.51 14.57
N ALA A 414 41.45 -22.39 15.81
CA ALA A 414 41.59 -23.52 16.74
C ALA A 414 40.24 -24.17 17.12
N HIS A 415 39.15 -23.39 17.08
CA HIS A 415 37.80 -23.85 17.41
C HIS A 415 36.92 -24.16 16.19
N HIS A 416 37.47 -24.06 14.96
CA HIS A 416 36.70 -24.20 13.72
C HIS A 416 35.48 -23.27 13.65
N LEU A 417 35.67 -22.05 14.16
CA LEU A 417 34.64 -21.02 14.31
C LEU A 417 34.71 -20.04 13.13
N GLY A 418 33.57 -19.76 12.50
CA GLY A 418 33.49 -18.69 11.51
C GLY A 418 33.49 -17.31 12.18
N ILE A 419 34.14 -16.32 11.57
CA ILE A 419 34.05 -14.91 11.96
C ILE A 419 33.10 -14.22 10.99
N LEU A 420 32.11 -13.49 11.52
CA LEU A 420 31.28 -12.54 10.77
C LEU A 420 31.86 -11.13 10.97
N PRO A 421 32.56 -10.55 9.98
CA PRO A 421 33.21 -9.24 10.13
C PRO A 421 32.21 -8.09 10.02
N ILE A 422 32.22 -7.20 11.00
CA ILE A 422 31.28 -6.08 11.14
C ILE A 422 32.07 -4.76 11.07
N TYR A 423 31.62 -3.81 10.26
CA TYR A 423 32.17 -2.46 10.20
C TYR A 423 31.28 -1.51 10.99
N ASN A 424 31.86 -0.87 12.01
CA ASN A 424 31.16 0.11 12.85
C ASN A 424 31.91 1.43 13.08
N GLU A 425 32.99 1.69 12.33
CA GLU A 425 33.70 2.97 12.39
C GLU A 425 33.06 3.99 11.44
N TYR A 426 31.85 4.43 11.78
CA TYR A 426 31.07 5.36 10.98
C TYR A 426 30.35 6.40 11.86
N TYR A 427 29.87 7.48 11.24
CA TYR A 427 28.94 8.37 11.91
C TYR A 427 27.52 7.85 11.70
N CYS A 428 26.94 7.23 12.74
CA CYS A 428 25.67 6.51 12.63
C CYS A 428 24.45 7.38 12.33
N SER A 429 24.56 8.70 12.49
CA SER A 429 23.54 9.65 12.03
C SER A 429 23.75 10.15 10.58
N ALA A 430 24.81 9.71 9.90
CA ALA A 430 25.09 9.99 8.49
C ALA A 430 25.33 8.69 7.71
N VAL A 431 24.32 7.84 7.67
CA VAL A 431 24.27 6.65 6.80
C VAL A 431 23.46 7.01 5.54
N ALA A 432 23.82 8.12 4.90
CA ALA A 432 23.02 8.72 3.81
C ALA A 432 23.94 9.26 2.70
N GLY A 433 23.53 9.09 1.44
CA GLY A 433 24.27 9.50 0.26
C GLY A 433 25.26 8.45 -0.25
N TYR A 434 25.38 8.39 -1.59
CA TYR A 434 26.26 7.46 -2.31
C TYR A 434 27.74 7.58 -1.90
N ASP A 435 28.30 8.79 -1.94
CA ASP A 435 29.72 9.01 -1.64
C ASP A 435 30.09 8.61 -0.21
N VAL A 436 29.14 8.74 0.73
CA VAL A 436 29.31 8.29 2.12
C VAL A 436 29.34 6.76 2.19
N GLY A 437 28.43 6.09 1.48
CA GLY A 437 28.43 4.63 1.35
C GLY A 437 29.74 4.09 0.80
N VAL A 438 30.28 4.71 -0.26
CA VAL A 438 31.59 4.37 -0.83
C VAL A 438 32.71 4.59 0.17
N SER A 439 32.73 5.75 0.86
CA SER A 439 33.77 6.06 1.84
C SER A 439 33.81 5.07 3.00
N TYR A 440 32.65 4.64 3.52
CA TYR A 440 32.59 3.63 4.57
C TYR A 440 33.01 2.24 4.06
N ALA A 441 32.65 1.90 2.82
CA ALA A 441 33.13 0.67 2.19
C ALA A 441 34.66 0.66 2.02
N GLU A 442 35.29 1.78 1.68
CA GLU A 442 36.75 1.91 1.61
C GLU A 442 37.41 1.66 2.98
N GLY A 443 36.82 2.20 4.06
CA GLY A 443 37.27 1.94 5.43
C GLY A 443 37.18 0.46 5.80
N ALA A 444 36.02 -0.16 5.56
CA ALA A 444 35.78 -1.57 5.85
C ALA A 444 36.71 -2.51 5.07
N THR A 445 36.85 -2.28 3.76
CA THR A 445 37.67 -3.11 2.88
C THR A 445 39.16 -2.96 3.15
N SER A 446 39.61 -1.76 3.55
CA SER A 446 40.99 -1.52 4.00
C SER A 446 41.29 -2.26 5.31
N ALA A 447 40.37 -2.22 6.28
CA ALA A 447 40.52 -2.96 7.53
C ALA A 447 40.53 -4.48 7.30
N ALA A 448 39.62 -4.98 6.46
CA ALA A 448 39.56 -6.40 6.08
C ALA A 448 40.85 -6.87 5.40
N ALA A 449 41.39 -6.08 4.47
CA ALA A 449 42.65 -6.37 3.81
C ALA A 449 43.83 -6.38 4.80
N GLY A 450 43.86 -5.45 5.76
CA GLY A 450 44.87 -5.38 6.82
C GLY A 450 44.86 -6.61 7.76
N LEU A 451 43.70 -7.20 7.98
CA LEU A 451 43.51 -8.43 8.75
C LEU A 451 43.77 -9.71 7.92
N GLY A 452 44.02 -9.59 6.62
CA GLY A 452 44.22 -10.73 5.72
C GLY A 452 42.93 -11.49 5.40
N ILE A 453 41.77 -10.86 5.55
CA ILE A 453 40.47 -11.47 5.26
C ILE A 453 40.37 -11.77 3.75
N PRO A 454 40.09 -13.02 3.35
CA PRO A 454 40.00 -13.39 1.94
C PRO A 454 38.89 -12.64 1.19
N ARG A 455 39.13 -12.36 -0.09
CA ARG A 455 38.08 -11.92 -1.01
C ARG A 455 36.93 -12.93 -1.07
N GLY A 456 35.72 -12.44 -1.31
CA GLY A 456 34.48 -13.22 -1.27
C GLY A 456 33.84 -13.29 0.11
N THR A 457 34.58 -13.03 1.19
CA THR A 457 34.02 -12.91 2.55
C THR A 457 33.05 -11.75 2.64
N VAL A 458 31.98 -11.92 3.42
CA VAL A 458 31.02 -10.85 3.73
C VAL A 458 31.64 -9.78 4.62
N LEU A 459 31.40 -8.52 4.31
CA LEU A 459 31.64 -7.40 5.22
C LEU A 459 30.29 -6.78 5.55
N MET A 460 29.93 -6.80 6.83
CA MET A 460 28.64 -6.30 7.30
C MET A 460 28.76 -4.83 7.70
N ILE A 461 27.98 -3.92 7.10
CA ILE A 461 27.78 -2.59 7.69
C ILE A 461 26.77 -2.71 8.84
N ASP A 462 27.15 -2.22 10.01
CA ASP A 462 26.27 -2.06 11.16
C ASP A 462 25.39 -0.83 10.93
N ILE A 463 24.07 -0.99 10.69
CA ILE A 463 23.13 0.13 10.60
C ILE A 463 22.25 0.06 11.84
N GLU A 464 22.70 0.77 12.87
CA GLU A 464 22.09 0.76 14.20
C GLU A 464 20.62 1.24 14.18
N PRO A 465 19.77 0.73 15.08
CA PRO A 465 18.41 1.24 15.28
C PRO A 465 18.41 2.72 15.74
N PRO A 466 17.30 3.45 15.52
CA PRO A 466 17.16 4.81 16.02
C PRO A 466 17.25 4.85 17.55
N GLY A 467 18.05 5.76 18.08
CA GLY A 467 18.31 5.92 19.51
C GLY A 467 18.79 7.33 19.88
N GLU A 468 19.26 7.50 21.12
CA GLU A 468 19.72 8.81 21.63
C GLU A 468 20.92 9.38 20.85
N TRP A 469 21.74 8.49 20.26
CA TRP A 469 23.01 8.84 19.60
C TRP A 469 23.02 8.53 18.09
N CYS A 470 22.03 7.77 17.61
CA CYS A 470 21.91 7.32 16.23
C CYS A 470 20.53 7.71 15.69
N SER A 471 20.46 8.31 14.50
CA SER A 471 19.18 8.62 13.86
C SER A 471 18.47 7.36 13.33
N GLY A 472 19.19 6.24 13.17
CA GLY A 472 18.73 5.05 12.45
C GLY A 472 18.39 5.33 10.99
N GLY A 473 18.84 6.49 10.46
CA GLY A 473 18.50 6.98 9.14
C GLY A 473 19.44 6.43 8.09
N VAL A 474 18.89 5.64 7.17
CA VAL A 474 19.56 5.15 5.96
C VAL A 474 18.77 5.52 4.73
N ASP A 475 19.46 5.81 3.61
CA ASP A 475 18.83 6.00 2.30
C ASP A 475 19.30 4.98 1.25
N ALA A 476 18.58 4.93 0.13
CA ALA A 476 18.86 4.02 -0.96
C ALA A 476 20.26 4.23 -1.57
N THR A 477 20.67 5.49 -1.74
CA THR A 477 21.94 5.82 -2.39
C THR A 477 23.14 5.41 -1.54
N PHE A 478 23.03 5.46 -0.21
CA PHE A 478 24.04 4.91 0.69
C PHE A 478 24.21 3.40 0.49
N ILE A 479 23.10 2.65 0.41
CA ILE A 479 23.10 1.20 0.17
C ILE A 479 23.82 0.90 -1.16
N GLU A 480 23.53 1.68 -2.21
CA GLU A 480 24.21 1.53 -3.50
C GLU A 480 25.72 1.84 -3.42
N GLY A 481 26.12 2.89 -2.70
CA GLY A 481 27.52 3.26 -2.51
C GLY A 481 28.31 2.19 -1.74
N TRP A 482 27.73 1.65 -0.67
CA TRP A 482 28.32 0.53 0.08
C TRP A 482 28.44 -0.72 -0.80
N TYR A 483 27.39 -1.06 -1.55
CA TYR A 483 27.39 -2.17 -2.50
C TYR A 483 28.56 -2.07 -3.49
N ASP A 484 28.72 -0.93 -4.17
CA ASP A 484 29.75 -0.73 -5.18
C ASP A 484 31.15 -0.77 -4.58
N GLY A 485 31.37 -0.10 -3.43
CA GLY A 485 32.68 -0.07 -2.77
C GLY A 485 33.13 -1.46 -2.29
N VAL A 486 32.25 -2.20 -1.61
CA VAL A 486 32.59 -3.53 -1.08
C VAL A 486 32.75 -4.56 -2.20
N SER A 487 31.82 -4.58 -3.16
CA SER A 487 31.90 -5.49 -4.31
C SER A 487 33.12 -5.19 -5.20
N GLY A 488 33.42 -3.90 -5.41
CA GLY A 488 34.56 -3.44 -6.19
C GLY A 488 35.91 -3.87 -5.60
N ALA A 489 36.01 -3.97 -4.28
CA ALA A 489 37.19 -4.50 -3.58
C ALA A 489 37.28 -6.05 -3.62
N GLY A 490 36.23 -6.73 -4.10
CA GLY A 490 36.14 -8.19 -4.21
C GLY A 490 35.61 -8.88 -2.96
N TYR A 491 34.97 -8.16 -2.04
CA TYR A 491 34.26 -8.71 -0.89
C TYR A 491 32.76 -8.80 -1.17
N SER A 492 32.00 -9.48 -0.29
CA SER A 492 30.55 -9.58 -0.41
C SER A 492 29.86 -8.51 0.47
N PRO A 493 29.00 -7.63 -0.07
CA PRO A 493 28.29 -6.64 0.74
C PRO A 493 27.27 -7.28 1.69
N GLY A 494 27.35 -6.96 2.97
CA GLY A 494 26.36 -7.31 4.00
C GLY A 494 25.78 -6.08 4.66
N TYR A 495 24.52 -6.14 5.09
CA TYR A 495 23.82 -5.08 5.83
C TYR A 495 23.13 -5.65 7.08
N TYR A 496 23.49 -5.12 8.23
CA TYR A 496 22.78 -5.33 9.49
C TYR A 496 21.77 -4.20 9.68
N GLY A 497 20.51 -4.51 9.98
CA GLY A 497 19.46 -3.51 10.13
C GLY A 497 18.09 -4.08 10.50
N ASP A 498 17.08 -3.22 10.67
CA ASP A 498 15.70 -3.66 10.93
C ASP A 498 15.11 -4.28 9.67
N GLY A 499 15.13 -5.61 9.59
CA GLY A 499 14.61 -6.36 8.46
C GLY A 499 13.10 -6.19 8.23
N THR A 500 12.34 -5.51 9.08
CA THR A 500 10.90 -5.30 8.91
C THR A 500 10.62 -4.45 7.67
N GLY A 501 9.79 -4.93 6.74
CA GLY A 501 9.52 -4.21 5.48
C GLY A 501 9.00 -2.77 5.61
N SER A 502 8.37 -2.40 6.73
CA SER A 502 7.93 -1.02 6.99
C SER A 502 8.98 -0.13 7.66
N SER A 503 10.12 -0.68 8.08
CA SER A 503 11.20 0.06 8.73
C SER A 503 11.88 1.05 7.78
N THR A 504 12.63 2.01 8.32
CA THR A 504 13.46 2.92 7.52
C THR A 504 14.45 2.16 6.65
N PHE A 505 15.12 1.15 7.22
CA PHE A 505 16.04 0.28 6.48
C PHE A 505 15.32 -0.50 5.38
N GLY A 506 14.17 -1.13 5.69
CA GLY A 506 13.40 -1.90 4.72
C GLY A 506 12.92 -1.07 3.53
N GLN A 507 12.51 0.18 3.77
CA GLN A 507 12.11 1.11 2.71
C GLN A 507 13.30 1.59 1.86
N ALA A 508 14.42 1.95 2.49
CA ALA A 508 15.64 2.35 1.80
C ALA A 508 16.20 1.20 0.93
N TRP A 509 16.22 -0.01 1.49
CA TRP A 509 16.59 -1.23 0.78
C TRP A 509 15.72 -1.46 -0.44
N CYS A 510 14.41 -1.42 -0.29
CA CYS A 510 13.51 -1.66 -1.42
C CYS A 510 13.57 -0.58 -2.49
N THR A 511 13.91 0.65 -2.11
CA THR A 511 14.18 1.72 -3.08
C THR A 511 15.46 1.42 -3.86
N ALA A 512 16.56 1.08 -3.18
CA ALA A 512 17.82 0.70 -3.82
C ALA A 512 17.69 -0.53 -4.74
N VAL A 513 16.90 -1.52 -4.34
CA VAL A 513 16.63 -2.71 -5.17
C VAL A 513 15.75 -2.39 -6.38
N ALA A 514 14.81 -1.45 -6.24
CA ALA A 514 14.00 -0.98 -7.36
C ALA A 514 14.85 -0.22 -8.39
N ASP A 515 15.83 0.56 -7.92
CA ASP A 515 16.78 1.27 -8.78
C ASP A 515 17.83 0.33 -9.39
N ARG A 516 18.30 -0.66 -8.61
CA ARG A 516 19.37 -1.61 -8.95
C ARG A 516 19.10 -3.02 -8.45
N ALA A 517 18.47 -3.84 -9.30
CA ALA A 517 18.08 -5.21 -8.96
C ALA A 517 19.27 -6.12 -8.56
N GLU A 518 20.49 -5.82 -9.02
CA GLU A 518 21.70 -6.56 -8.64
C GLU A 518 22.05 -6.42 -7.15
N VAL A 519 21.62 -5.35 -6.47
CA VAL A 519 21.82 -5.16 -5.03
C VAL A 519 21.19 -6.31 -4.25
N ALA A 520 19.98 -6.73 -4.62
CA ALA A 520 19.26 -7.81 -3.94
C ALA A 520 19.96 -9.17 -4.05
N THR A 521 20.63 -9.44 -5.18
CA THR A 521 21.25 -10.74 -5.45
C THR A 521 22.72 -10.79 -5.02
N GLY A 522 23.44 -9.67 -5.14
CA GLY A 522 24.85 -9.55 -4.79
C GLY A 522 25.12 -9.29 -3.30
N SER A 523 24.10 -9.00 -2.51
CA SER A 523 24.24 -8.63 -1.10
C SER A 523 23.61 -9.62 -0.13
N TYR A 524 23.86 -9.44 1.15
CA TYR A 524 23.36 -10.25 2.26
C TYR A 524 22.73 -9.38 3.36
N LEU A 525 21.63 -9.83 3.96
CA LEU A 525 20.93 -9.13 5.02
C LEU A 525 21.03 -9.89 6.35
N TRP A 526 21.21 -9.14 7.43
CA TRP A 526 21.18 -9.58 8.82
C TRP A 526 20.15 -8.73 9.58
N SER A 527 19.01 -9.33 9.93
CA SER A 527 17.96 -8.61 10.66
C SER A 527 18.22 -8.65 12.16
N PHE A 528 17.97 -7.55 12.88
CA PHE A 528 17.82 -7.58 14.34
C PHE A 528 16.37 -7.76 14.81
N GLU A 529 15.43 -7.90 13.87
CA GLU A 529 14.02 -8.16 14.16
C GLU A 529 13.53 -9.51 13.59
N PRO A 530 12.59 -10.21 14.27
CA PRO A 530 12.04 -9.81 15.56
C PRO A 530 13.06 -10.02 16.70
N SER A 531 13.18 -9.05 17.60
CA SER A 531 14.01 -9.18 18.80
C SER A 531 13.23 -9.94 19.87
N LEU A 532 13.73 -11.11 20.28
CA LEU A 532 13.09 -11.98 21.26
C LEU A 532 13.55 -11.64 22.68
N LEU A 533 12.66 -11.89 23.63
CA LEU A 533 12.97 -11.81 25.06
C LEU A 533 13.31 -13.20 25.59
N GLY A 534 14.36 -13.27 26.40
CA GLY A 534 14.73 -14.46 27.13
C GLY A 534 16.15 -14.92 26.83
N ARG A 535 16.47 -16.14 27.26
CA ARG A 535 17.81 -16.70 27.21
C ARG A 535 17.77 -18.01 26.45
N TYR A 536 18.46 -18.06 25.32
CA TYR A 536 18.45 -19.19 24.40
C TYR A 536 19.83 -19.81 24.34
N THR A 537 19.88 -21.13 24.54
CA THR A 537 21.08 -21.94 24.27
C THR A 537 21.07 -22.38 22.81
N ARG A 538 22.19 -22.88 22.30
CA ARG A 538 22.26 -23.54 20.99
C ARG A 538 21.18 -24.61 20.80
N ALA A 539 20.91 -25.38 21.85
CA ALA A 539 19.93 -26.48 21.81
C ALA A 539 18.48 -26.01 21.86
N THR A 540 18.24 -24.78 22.29
CA THR A 540 16.91 -24.20 22.46
C THR A 540 16.69 -22.97 21.59
N ALA A 541 17.58 -22.72 20.61
CA ALA A 541 17.47 -21.62 19.66
C ALA A 541 16.10 -21.64 18.97
N PRO A 542 15.55 -20.45 18.62
CA PRO A 542 14.30 -20.39 17.88
C PRO A 542 14.42 -21.08 16.52
N SER A 543 13.30 -21.27 15.83
CA SER A 543 13.37 -21.57 14.40
C SER A 543 13.76 -20.30 13.66
N TYR A 544 14.68 -20.42 12.69
CA TYR A 544 15.12 -19.30 11.86
C TYR A 544 13.95 -18.60 11.17
N ASP A 545 13.58 -17.41 11.66
CA ASP A 545 12.44 -16.62 11.19
C ASP A 545 12.66 -15.10 11.36
N PRO A 546 13.74 -14.52 10.81
CA PRO A 546 13.92 -13.07 10.82
C PRO A 546 12.81 -12.36 10.04
N ASN A 547 12.47 -11.14 10.48
CA ASN A 547 11.64 -10.22 9.73
C ASN A 547 12.26 -9.97 8.34
N GLN A 548 11.39 -9.88 7.34
CA GLN A 548 11.77 -9.75 5.93
C GLN A 548 11.43 -8.36 5.39
N VAL A 549 12.31 -7.83 4.55
CA VAL A 549 12.07 -6.59 3.80
C VAL A 549 10.90 -6.82 2.84
N ALA A 550 10.21 -5.75 2.42
CA ALA A 550 8.98 -5.85 1.62
C ALA A 550 9.22 -6.17 0.12
N CYS A 551 10.45 -6.48 -0.27
CA CYS A 551 10.89 -6.71 -1.64
C CYS A 551 11.99 -7.78 -1.66
N ALA A 552 12.61 -8.02 -2.82
CA ALA A 552 13.69 -9.00 -2.94
C ALA A 552 14.89 -8.67 -2.03
N GLY A 553 15.39 -9.66 -1.32
CA GLY A 553 16.57 -9.54 -0.48
C GLY A 553 17.03 -10.91 0.04
N ARG A 554 18.35 -11.06 0.27
CA ARG A 554 18.90 -12.30 0.81
C ARG A 554 19.04 -12.21 2.33
N MET A 555 17.93 -12.41 3.03
CA MET A 555 17.95 -12.57 4.50
C MET A 555 18.68 -13.87 4.86
N VAL A 556 19.83 -13.72 5.51
CA VAL A 556 20.75 -14.83 5.80
C VAL A 556 21.26 -14.85 7.22
N ALA A 557 21.05 -13.80 8.01
CA ALA A 557 21.37 -13.80 9.42
C ALA A 557 20.25 -13.12 10.22
N TRP A 558 20.17 -13.45 11.50
CA TRP A 558 19.18 -12.93 12.42
C TRP A 558 19.80 -12.80 13.81
N GLN A 559 19.92 -11.57 14.32
CA GLN A 559 20.17 -11.33 15.74
C GLN A 559 18.81 -11.39 16.43
N TYR A 560 18.57 -12.51 17.11
CA TYR A 560 17.25 -12.79 17.69
C TYR A 560 17.19 -12.45 19.18
N VAL A 561 18.32 -12.22 19.84
CA VAL A 561 18.35 -11.67 21.21
C VAL A 561 19.46 -10.63 21.29
N LEU A 562 19.08 -9.42 21.71
CA LEU A 562 20.00 -8.42 22.22
C LEU A 562 20.17 -8.63 23.74
N SER A 563 21.39 -8.91 24.18
CA SER A 563 21.71 -9.20 25.57
C SER A 563 21.90 -7.95 26.43
N SER A 564 22.27 -6.82 25.82
CA SER A 564 22.41 -5.52 26.49
C SER A 564 23.29 -5.56 27.75
N GLY A 565 24.45 -6.23 27.70
CA GLY A 565 25.36 -6.31 28.85
C GLY A 565 25.12 -7.47 29.81
N ALA A 566 24.33 -8.48 29.42
CA ALA A 566 24.07 -9.67 30.24
C ALA A 566 25.33 -10.54 30.43
N ASP A 567 25.25 -11.60 31.22
CA ASP A 567 26.34 -12.57 31.42
C ASP A 567 26.02 -13.94 30.74
N PRO A 568 26.77 -14.36 29.70
CA PRO A 568 27.86 -13.66 29.04
C PRO A 568 27.37 -12.50 28.16
N ASP A 569 28.22 -11.49 27.99
CA ASP A 569 27.91 -10.22 27.29
C ASP A 569 28.08 -10.39 25.79
N VAL A 570 27.12 -11.12 25.21
CA VAL A 570 27.05 -11.48 23.80
C VAL A 570 25.60 -11.51 23.35
N ASP A 571 25.36 -11.07 22.13
CA ASP A 571 24.06 -11.17 21.47
C ASP A 571 23.93 -12.54 20.80
N SER A 572 22.71 -13.02 20.58
CA SER A 572 22.48 -14.36 20.03
C SER A 572 21.99 -14.31 18.59
N ASP A 573 22.62 -15.12 17.75
CA ASP A 573 22.40 -15.09 16.31
C ASP A 573 22.14 -16.46 15.71
N GLU A 574 21.43 -16.43 14.59
CA GLU A 574 21.42 -17.52 13.63
C GLU A 574 21.84 -17.02 12.25
N ALA A 575 22.59 -17.84 11.51
CA ALA A 575 22.96 -17.55 10.14
C ALA A 575 22.76 -18.75 9.23
N LEU A 576 22.39 -18.52 7.98
CA LEU A 576 22.38 -19.54 6.95
C LEU A 576 23.82 -19.75 6.45
N SER A 577 24.24 -21.00 6.34
CA SER A 577 25.56 -21.43 5.81
C SER A 577 25.93 -20.89 4.41
N LYS A 578 24.99 -20.26 3.69
CA LYS A 578 25.23 -19.53 2.44
C LYS A 578 25.83 -18.13 2.65
N LEU A 579 25.86 -17.63 3.89
CA LEU A 579 26.55 -16.41 4.30
C LEU A 579 28.07 -16.70 4.23
N PRO A 580 28.86 -15.93 3.45
CA PRO A 580 30.28 -16.21 3.26
C PRO A 580 31.10 -15.69 4.45
N LEU A 581 30.99 -16.39 5.58
CA LEU A 581 31.77 -16.16 6.80
C LEU A 581 33.27 -16.34 6.54
N TRP A 582 34.12 -15.70 7.35
CA TRP A 582 35.55 -15.91 7.35
C TRP A 582 35.93 -17.09 8.23
N TYR A 583 36.54 -18.12 7.64
CA TYR A 583 37.12 -19.24 8.39
C TYR A 583 38.65 -19.15 8.33
N PRO A 584 39.31 -18.59 9.36
CA PRO A 584 40.77 -18.38 9.37
C PRO A 584 41.61 -19.66 9.52
#